data_AF-A0A2Z4MPG3-F1
#
_entry.id   AF-A0A2Z4MPG3-F1
#
_cell.length_a   1.000
_cell.length_b   1.000
_cell.length_c   1.000
_cell.angle_alpha   90.00
_cell.angle_beta   90.00
_cell.angle_gamma   90.00
#
_symmetry.space_group_name_H-M   'P 1'
#
loop_
_entity.id
_entity.type
_entity.pdbx_description
1 polymer ?
#
loop_
_entity_poly.entity_id
_entity_poly.type
_entity_poly.pdbx_seq_one_letter_code
_entity_poly.pdbx_strand_id
1 'polypeptide(L)'
;MNLPKAPDQHDQESISIAAFTLAMKKSDFIIRDVRQRDYGVDLNIEPKITNKNQKYATNYLCQIQIKDKINSENIKNNDGTYSYSLVISNIYYLLSQPASIFMIYLEDQDKFVWEWIFEIEKFAERKNIDLGKTNQCELTYRFTNELTDSSIREIYDRVFQIGEKIRQHRKEIINSHEVDFLKYEKVIHSFKDKDQKIQQYIKTKNYKEAYKLCSKIADIVESEEYFNDTALLALLAGDYKRACRYSSKSLNINPQNYLVHLYLGSAYLKLKNYSKARNSIAKSLSIKETPEAYTELGILEFVVGNIEKSIKDVETALILDKTYEGANLVLGHIYTSMFSFTKATSYLKRVIEVNSKNADALALLGTNYQESGKYTDAIDFYHKCLDYDKNHFYGLLGLSLSKLFNGDIEEGILFISKWISVHHRGKIATGEGLGIIYIGWEKSIFIRISRTNKNSIEVCLGDDIRIPVNLPNDKDKVIIGVLENVEQSWKLPIVGKVFGDTANFKEVIRNLNERLTFIQDFTHKKQSIDFHNETKLFIREEKDRVYFEIDFNGYKVTGYTNGNYEKKGFHEFVKAYNRFNVFQVSLCDLKTKKEVFFTVNNNVKIEYYDLLLVSD
;
A
#
# COMPACT_ATOMS: atom_id res chain seq x y z
N MET A 1 36.87 -5.95 46.17
CA MET A 1 37.07 -5.48 44.79
C MET A 1 36.31 -4.18 44.64
N ASN A 2 37.03 -3.10 44.34
CA ASN A 2 36.48 -1.77 44.08
C ASN A 2 35.68 -1.82 42.78
N LEU A 3 34.36 -1.87 42.89
CA LEU A 3 33.48 -1.40 41.82
C LEU A 3 33.64 0.13 41.75
N PRO A 4 33.71 0.75 40.56
CA PRO A 4 33.73 2.19 40.47
C PRO A 4 32.46 2.72 41.14
N LYS A 5 32.61 3.55 42.16
CA LYS A 5 31.51 4.40 42.62
C LYS A 5 31.04 5.17 41.39
N ALA A 6 29.76 5.04 41.05
CA ALA A 6 29.14 5.93 40.08
C ALA A 6 29.49 7.36 40.51
N PRO A 7 30.06 8.20 39.63
CA PRO A 7 30.30 9.59 39.97
C PRO A 7 28.96 10.23 40.33
N ASP A 8 28.97 11.24 41.19
CA ASP A 8 27.83 11.93 41.80
C ASP A 8 26.80 12.56 40.81
N GLN A 9 26.78 12.16 39.53
CA GLN A 9 25.91 12.64 38.46
C GLN A 9 24.44 12.18 38.57
N HIS A 10 24.14 11.04 39.22
CA HIS A 10 22.74 10.56 39.33
C HIS A 10 21.85 11.41 40.27
N ASP A 11 22.44 12.09 41.25
CA ASP A 11 21.70 13.01 42.15
C ASP A 11 21.48 14.40 41.50
N GLN A 12 22.27 14.76 40.48
CA GLN A 12 22.34 16.12 39.93
C GLN A 12 21.20 16.42 38.92
N GLU A 13 20.96 15.54 37.96
CA GLU A 13 19.84 15.66 37.00
C GLU A 13 18.47 15.63 37.70
N SER A 14 18.40 14.89 38.81
CA SER A 14 17.19 14.75 39.62
C SER A 14 16.76 16.08 40.26
N ILE A 15 17.71 16.97 40.58
CA ILE A 15 17.44 18.30 41.14
C ILE A 15 16.87 19.22 40.05
N SER A 16 17.50 19.29 38.89
CA SER A 16 17.03 20.10 37.74
C SER A 16 15.61 19.68 37.32
N ILE A 17 15.33 18.37 37.29
CA ILE A 17 14.00 17.85 36.97
C ILE A 17 12.98 18.14 38.07
N ALA A 18 13.36 18.03 39.34
CA ALA A 18 12.49 18.38 40.45
C ALA A 18 12.11 19.87 40.42
N ALA A 19 13.09 20.76 40.19
CA ALA A 19 12.89 22.19 40.04
C ALA A 19 11.99 22.50 38.83
N PHE A 20 12.24 21.86 37.69
CA PHE A 20 11.37 22.01 36.50
C PHE A 20 9.95 21.54 36.77
N THR A 21 9.78 20.39 37.43
CA THR A 21 8.47 19.84 37.78
C THR A 21 7.71 20.77 38.74
N LEU A 22 8.41 21.42 39.66
CA LEU A 22 7.83 22.42 40.56
C LEU A 22 7.43 23.70 39.81
N ALA A 23 8.29 24.22 38.93
CA ALA A 23 7.98 25.37 38.07
C ALA A 23 6.74 25.09 37.19
N MET A 24 6.61 23.86 36.70
CA MET A 24 5.51 23.42 35.83
C MET A 24 4.28 22.92 36.61
N LYS A 25 4.27 22.97 37.96
CA LYS A 25 3.21 22.36 38.80
C LYS A 25 1.81 22.89 38.53
N LYS A 26 1.69 24.16 38.14
CA LYS A 26 0.42 24.83 37.77
C LYS A 26 0.18 24.92 36.27
N SER A 27 1.09 24.36 35.47
CA SER A 27 0.98 24.38 34.01
C SER A 27 -0.04 23.37 33.50
N ASP A 28 -0.58 23.64 32.33
CA ASP A 28 -1.44 22.71 31.60
C ASP A 28 -0.64 21.63 30.86
N PHE A 29 0.50 21.16 31.40
CA PHE A 29 1.30 20.09 30.80
C PHE A 29 1.30 18.79 31.62
N ILE A 30 1.25 17.64 30.95
CA ILE A 30 1.68 16.35 31.50
C ILE A 30 3.19 16.29 31.34
N ILE A 31 3.91 15.93 32.41
CA ILE A 31 5.37 15.79 32.41
C ILE A 31 5.70 14.31 32.60
N ARG A 32 6.64 13.78 31.81
CA ARG A 32 7.11 12.40 31.90
C ARG A 32 8.63 12.40 31.96
N ASP A 33 9.20 11.78 32.99
CA ASP A 33 10.64 11.49 33.06
C ASP A 33 10.96 10.28 32.19
N VAL A 34 11.88 10.45 31.24
CA VAL A 34 12.21 9.44 30.22
C VAL A 34 13.70 9.09 30.19
N ARG A 35 14.51 9.57 31.15
CA ARG A 35 15.97 9.35 31.20
C ARG A 35 16.40 7.89 31.19
N GLN A 36 15.61 6.99 31.78
CA GLN A 36 15.89 5.55 31.77
C GLN A 36 15.67 4.89 30.40
N ARG A 37 15.11 5.61 29.44
CA ARG A 37 14.58 5.08 28.17
C ARG A 37 15.18 5.76 26.94
N ASP A 38 15.59 7.03 27.05
CA ASP A 38 16.14 7.82 25.97
C ASP A 38 17.34 8.66 26.46
N TYR A 39 18.55 8.30 26.04
CA TYR A 39 19.79 9.00 26.45
C TYR A 39 19.90 10.44 25.90
N GLY A 40 19.07 10.82 24.92
CA GLY A 40 19.09 12.14 24.31
C GLY A 40 18.01 13.10 24.81
N VAL A 41 17.03 12.61 25.59
CA VAL A 41 15.88 13.38 26.09
C VAL A 41 15.70 13.13 27.58
N ASP A 42 15.60 14.20 28.36
CA ASP A 42 15.46 14.08 29.81
C ASP A 42 13.97 14.03 30.21
N LEU A 43 13.15 14.90 29.61
CA LEU A 43 11.72 15.00 29.88
C LEU A 43 10.89 15.09 28.60
N ASN A 44 9.67 14.56 28.65
CA ASN A 44 8.62 14.84 27.69
C ASN A 44 7.51 15.65 28.34
N ILE A 45 7.12 16.77 27.72
CA ILE A 45 5.92 17.53 28.11
C ILE A 45 4.84 17.44 27.04
N GLU A 46 3.59 17.43 27.49
CA GLU A 46 2.41 17.31 26.62
C GLU A 46 1.27 18.23 27.08
N PRO A 47 0.71 19.11 26.23
CA PRO A 47 -0.45 19.93 26.56
C PRO A 47 -1.65 19.08 27.03
N LYS A 48 -2.28 19.51 28.12
CA LYS A 48 -3.52 18.96 28.69
C LYS A 48 -4.69 19.81 28.21
N ILE A 49 -5.68 19.18 27.58
CA ILE A 49 -6.98 19.84 27.34
C ILE A 49 -7.96 19.38 28.43
N THR A 50 -8.69 20.32 29.02
CA THR A 50 -9.81 20.00 29.93
C THR A 50 -11.13 20.18 29.19
N ASN A 51 -11.96 19.14 29.14
CA ASN A 51 -13.33 19.22 28.62
C ASN A 51 -14.29 18.50 29.59
N LYS A 52 -15.35 19.18 30.05
CA LYS A 52 -16.34 18.66 31.02
C LYS A 52 -15.71 17.95 32.24
N ASN A 53 -14.74 18.59 32.90
CA ASN A 53 -14.01 18.07 34.06
C ASN A 53 -13.18 16.78 33.82
N GLN A 54 -13.03 16.34 32.57
CA GLN A 54 -12.08 15.28 32.20
C GLN A 54 -10.84 15.90 31.56
N LYS A 55 -9.65 15.50 32.03
CA LYS A 55 -8.36 15.85 31.43
C LYS A 55 -8.05 14.88 30.29
N TYR A 56 -7.67 15.41 29.13
CA TYR A 56 -7.31 14.65 27.94
C TYR A 56 -5.84 14.88 27.59
N ALA A 57 -5.16 13.78 27.26
CA ALA A 57 -3.89 13.79 26.56
C ALA A 57 -4.11 14.25 25.11
N THR A 58 -3.30 15.20 24.64
CA THR A 58 -3.31 15.72 23.26
C THR A 58 -2.50 14.88 22.29
N ASN A 59 -1.51 14.14 22.80
CA ASN A 59 -0.44 13.49 22.06
C ASN A 59 0.46 14.48 21.29
N TYR A 60 0.51 15.75 21.72
CA TYR A 60 1.42 16.76 21.18
C TYR A 60 2.66 16.82 22.07
N LEU A 61 3.70 16.11 21.67
CA LEU A 61 4.90 15.95 22.47
C LEU A 61 5.90 17.08 22.20
N CYS A 62 6.47 17.59 23.28
CA CYS A 62 7.65 18.43 23.28
C CYS A 62 8.72 17.68 24.09
N GLN A 63 9.80 17.30 23.40
CA GLN A 63 10.98 16.72 24.02
C GLN A 63 11.82 17.84 24.63
N ILE A 64 12.32 17.60 25.84
CA ILE A 64 13.16 18.53 26.57
C ILE A 64 14.46 17.84 26.94
N GLN A 65 15.55 18.47 26.57
CA GLN A 65 16.84 18.21 27.20
C GLN A 65 17.15 19.34 28.17
N ILE A 66 17.53 19.00 29.39
CA ILE A 66 17.85 19.92 30.47
C ILE A 66 19.31 19.70 30.86
N LYS A 67 20.11 20.76 30.87
CA LYS A 67 21.47 20.74 31.42
C LYS A 67 21.52 21.32 32.82
N ASP A 68 22.34 20.68 33.65
CA ASP A 68 22.31 20.79 35.10
C ASP A 68 23.07 21.98 35.66
N LYS A 69 22.60 22.42 36.84
CA LYS A 69 23.27 23.23 37.88
C LYS A 69 24.52 23.98 37.40
N ILE A 70 24.30 24.96 36.53
CA ILE A 70 25.37 25.87 36.12
C ILE A 70 25.29 27.09 37.02
N ASN A 71 26.37 27.39 37.75
CA ASN A 71 26.47 28.68 38.41
C ASN A 71 26.43 29.77 37.33
N SER A 72 25.41 30.62 37.40
CA SER A 72 25.13 31.62 36.39
C SER A 72 26.33 32.52 36.09
N GLU A 73 27.17 32.81 37.07
CA GLU A 73 28.39 33.64 36.89
C GLU A 73 29.36 33.08 35.86
N ASN A 74 29.38 31.76 35.66
CA ASN A 74 30.31 31.10 34.72
C ASN A 74 29.90 31.26 33.24
N ILE A 75 28.62 31.54 32.98
CA ILE A 75 28.05 31.59 31.63
C ILE A 75 27.33 32.90 31.32
N LYS A 76 27.21 33.81 32.30
CA LYS A 76 26.54 35.09 32.15
C LYS A 76 27.41 36.09 31.39
N ASN A 77 26.81 36.74 30.41
CA ASN A 77 27.41 37.81 29.63
C ASN A 77 27.13 39.18 30.29
N ASN A 78 27.91 40.20 29.93
CA ASN A 78 27.77 41.58 30.45
C ASN A 78 26.38 42.21 30.20
N ASP A 79 25.66 41.74 29.19
CA ASP A 79 24.32 42.21 28.84
C ASP A 79 23.19 41.38 29.49
N GLY A 80 23.53 40.49 30.44
CA GLY A 80 22.57 39.72 31.21
C GLY A 80 22.07 38.43 30.56
N THR A 81 22.56 38.10 29.35
CA THR A 81 22.27 36.82 28.66
C THR A 81 23.24 35.71 29.07
N TYR A 82 23.03 34.47 28.60
CA TYR A 82 23.85 33.32 29.01
C TYR A 82 24.40 32.56 27.81
N SER A 83 25.72 32.31 27.75
CA SER A 83 26.38 31.56 26.67
C SER A 83 26.78 30.17 27.15
N TYR A 84 26.36 29.11 26.44
CA TYR A 84 26.65 27.74 26.84
C TYR A 84 27.03 26.85 25.65
N SER A 85 27.94 25.91 25.87
CA SER A 85 28.42 24.97 24.85
C SER A 85 27.51 23.75 24.77
N LEU A 86 26.87 23.55 23.63
CA LEU A 86 25.90 22.49 23.37
C LEU A 86 26.56 21.35 22.60
N VAL A 87 26.35 20.11 23.03
CA VAL A 87 26.81 18.94 22.28
C VAL A 87 25.96 18.75 21.01
N ILE A 88 26.60 18.80 19.83
CA ILE A 88 25.92 18.80 18.53
C ILE A 88 25.08 17.53 18.32
N SER A 89 25.56 16.37 18.75
CA SER A 89 24.81 15.11 18.64
C SER A 89 23.48 15.16 19.40
N ASN A 90 23.42 15.87 20.52
CA ASN A 90 22.19 15.98 21.31
C ASN A 90 21.19 16.94 20.67
N ILE A 91 21.68 18.06 20.13
CA ILE A 91 20.86 19.00 19.34
C ILE A 91 20.27 18.26 18.14
N TYR A 92 21.11 17.51 17.43
CA TYR A 92 20.70 16.72 16.28
C TYR A 92 19.66 15.65 16.64
N TYR A 93 19.83 14.99 17.79
CA TYR A 93 18.83 14.04 18.30
C TYR A 93 17.48 14.70 18.58
N LEU A 94 17.47 15.88 19.21
CA LEU A 94 16.24 16.60 19.56
C LEU A 94 15.52 17.20 18.34
N LEU A 95 16.21 17.42 17.22
CA LEU A 95 15.57 17.82 15.95
C LEU A 95 14.62 16.76 15.39
N SER A 96 14.61 15.55 15.96
CA SER A 96 13.67 14.49 15.60
C SER A 96 12.20 14.82 15.94
N GLN A 97 11.93 15.77 16.83
CA GLN A 97 10.59 16.25 17.13
C GLN A 97 10.39 17.73 16.78
N PRO A 98 9.27 18.12 16.14
CA PRO A 98 9.02 19.50 15.68
C PRO A 98 8.96 20.57 16.79
N ALA A 99 8.80 20.17 18.04
CA ALA A 99 8.56 21.08 19.16
C ALA A 99 9.56 20.89 20.32
N SER A 100 10.78 20.45 20.03
CA SER A 100 11.80 20.19 21.06
C SER A 100 12.43 21.46 21.63
N ILE A 101 12.82 21.40 22.90
CA ILE A 101 13.42 22.50 23.65
C ILE A 101 14.72 22.03 24.31
N PHE A 102 15.71 22.93 24.34
CA PHE A 102 16.87 22.83 25.21
C PHE A 102 16.71 23.78 26.40
N MET A 103 17.04 23.32 27.61
CA MET A 103 17.00 24.15 28.82
C MET A 103 18.28 24.01 29.64
N ILE A 104 18.58 25.05 30.41
CA ILE A 104 19.66 25.09 31.40
C ILE A 104 19.07 25.56 32.73
N TYR A 105 19.35 24.82 33.80
CA TYR A 105 19.00 25.23 35.15
C TYR A 105 20.12 26.05 35.80
N LEU A 106 19.82 27.31 36.12
CA LEU A 106 20.69 28.24 36.85
C LEU A 106 20.36 28.16 38.33
N GLU A 107 21.09 27.33 39.06
CA GLU A 107 20.71 26.98 40.45
C GLU A 107 20.87 28.16 41.42
N ASP A 108 21.92 28.97 41.28
CA ASP A 108 22.17 30.13 42.14
C ASP A 108 21.07 31.20 42.04
N GLN A 109 20.31 31.20 40.93
CA GLN A 109 19.17 32.08 40.70
C GLN A 109 17.82 31.34 40.75
N ASP A 110 17.81 30.03 41.00
CA ASP A 110 16.66 29.13 40.95
C ASP A 110 15.75 29.36 39.73
N LYS A 111 16.33 29.37 38.52
CA LYS A 111 15.59 29.64 37.28
C LYS A 111 16.10 28.86 36.09
N PHE A 112 15.28 28.78 35.03
CA PHE A 112 15.67 28.13 33.78
C PHE A 112 15.83 29.15 32.67
N VAL A 113 16.88 28.97 31.85
CA VAL A 113 16.98 29.60 30.53
C VAL A 113 16.81 28.54 29.46
N TRP A 114 16.16 28.90 28.35
CA TRP A 114 15.72 27.91 27.38
C TRP A 114 15.72 28.44 25.95
N GLU A 115 15.72 27.52 24.99
CA GLU A 115 15.55 27.84 23.57
C GLU A 115 14.95 26.67 22.80
N TRP A 116 14.21 27.00 21.75
CA TRP A 116 13.75 26.01 20.79
C TRP A 116 14.92 25.41 19.98
N ILE A 117 14.91 24.09 19.82
CA ILE A 117 15.99 23.39 19.10
C ILE A 117 16.11 23.87 17.65
N PHE A 118 15.00 24.21 17.00
CA PHE A 118 15.03 24.72 15.63
C PHE A 118 15.64 26.14 15.53
N GLU A 119 15.61 26.97 16.59
CA GLU A 119 16.32 28.27 16.58
C GLU A 119 17.83 28.07 16.74
N ILE A 120 18.24 27.07 17.53
CA ILE A 120 19.63 26.63 17.65
C ILE A 120 20.13 26.09 16.29
N GLU A 121 19.32 25.30 15.57
CA GLU A 121 19.64 24.83 14.22
C GLU A 121 19.82 25.99 13.23
N LYS A 122 18.88 26.95 13.19
CA LYS A 122 19.01 28.14 12.35
C LYS A 122 20.27 28.96 12.67
N PHE A 123 20.64 29.04 13.94
CA PHE A 123 21.89 29.68 14.34
C PHE A 123 23.12 28.93 13.79
N ALA A 124 23.13 27.60 13.89
CA ALA A 124 24.18 26.76 13.31
C ALA A 124 24.27 26.93 11.78
N GLU A 125 23.14 26.94 11.08
CA GLU A 125 23.07 27.16 9.63
C GLU A 125 23.64 28.53 9.24
N ARG A 126 23.33 29.60 9.97
CA ARG A 126 23.93 30.94 9.76
C ARG A 126 25.45 30.96 9.96
N LYS A 127 25.98 30.00 10.72
CA LYS A 127 27.42 29.78 10.91
C LYS A 127 28.01 28.78 9.89
N ASN A 128 27.22 28.33 8.91
CA ASN A 128 27.55 27.30 7.93
C ASN A 128 27.93 25.96 8.58
N ILE A 129 27.31 25.62 9.71
CA ILE A 129 27.51 24.34 10.42
C ILE A 129 26.33 23.43 10.09
N ASP A 130 26.55 22.39 9.28
CA ASP A 130 25.59 21.32 9.04
C ASP A 130 25.66 20.34 10.22
N LEU A 131 24.68 20.41 11.13
CA LEU A 131 24.65 19.60 12.35
C LEU A 131 24.66 18.08 12.08
N GLY A 132 24.24 17.63 10.89
CA GLY A 132 24.24 16.22 10.51
C GLY A 132 25.53 15.74 9.84
N LYS A 133 26.45 16.63 9.48
CA LYS A 133 27.69 16.29 8.73
C LYS A 133 28.96 16.91 9.29
N THR A 134 28.84 17.82 10.24
CA THR A 134 29.99 18.51 10.83
C THR A 134 30.84 17.56 11.67
N ASN A 135 32.16 17.77 11.67
CA ASN A 135 33.09 17.11 12.58
C ASN A 135 33.22 17.86 13.93
N GLN A 136 32.52 18.98 14.10
CA GLN A 136 32.47 19.71 15.36
C GLN A 136 31.64 18.92 16.38
N CYS A 137 32.17 18.79 17.61
CA CYS A 137 31.45 18.12 18.69
C CYS A 137 30.50 19.05 19.44
N GLU A 138 30.78 20.35 19.46
CA GLU A 138 30.06 21.33 20.26
C GLU A 138 29.74 22.63 19.51
N LEU A 139 28.68 23.31 19.94
CA LEU A 139 28.18 24.58 19.43
C LEU A 139 27.87 25.52 20.61
N THR A 140 28.59 26.64 20.72
CA THR A 140 28.25 27.65 21.73
C THR A 140 27.04 28.47 21.28
N TYR A 141 25.97 28.44 22.08
CA TYR A 141 24.74 29.18 21.85
C TYR A 141 24.50 30.19 22.96
N ARG A 142 23.88 31.32 22.61
CA ARG A 142 23.56 32.40 23.55
C ARG A 142 22.06 32.44 23.83
N PHE A 143 21.69 32.04 25.04
CA PHE A 143 20.32 31.97 25.55
C PHE A 143 19.83 33.33 26.03
N THR A 144 18.63 33.70 25.58
CA THR A 144 17.95 34.95 25.94
C THR A 144 16.61 34.73 26.63
N ASN A 145 16.01 33.54 26.51
CA ASN A 145 14.68 33.28 27.06
C ASN A 145 14.80 32.70 28.47
N GLU A 146 14.00 33.24 29.39
CA GLU A 146 13.83 32.73 30.75
C GLU A 146 12.50 31.98 30.85
N LEU A 147 12.45 30.93 31.66
CA LEU A 147 11.22 30.18 31.92
C LEU A 147 10.37 30.91 32.96
N THR A 148 9.35 31.60 32.48
CA THR A 148 8.37 32.35 33.27
C THR A 148 6.96 31.83 33.02
N ASP A 149 5.97 32.22 33.81
CA ASP A 149 4.56 31.86 33.54
C ASP A 149 4.11 32.26 32.13
N SER A 150 4.61 33.40 31.61
CA SER A 150 4.33 33.86 30.26
C SER A 150 4.95 32.94 29.20
N SER A 151 6.21 32.55 29.38
CA SER A 151 6.90 31.68 28.42
C SER A 151 6.39 30.23 28.50
N ILE A 152 5.95 29.75 29.66
CA ILE A 152 5.28 28.44 29.81
C ILE A 152 3.99 28.43 28.97
N ARG A 153 3.22 29.53 28.98
CA ARG A 153 2.04 29.68 28.12
C ARG A 153 2.43 29.76 26.64
N GLU A 154 3.50 30.46 26.28
CA GLU A 154 4.02 30.46 24.91
C GLU A 154 4.39 29.05 24.43
N ILE A 155 5.11 28.29 25.25
CA ILE A 155 5.48 26.90 24.96
C ILE A 155 4.20 26.08 24.77
N TYR A 156 3.20 26.24 25.65
CA TYR A 156 1.90 25.57 25.51
C TYR A 156 1.24 25.86 24.17
N ASP A 157 1.06 27.15 23.85
CA ASP A 157 0.36 27.57 22.63
C ASP A 157 1.10 27.08 21.39
N ARG A 158 2.43 27.13 21.39
CA ARG A 158 3.25 26.69 20.26
C ARG A 158 3.20 25.18 20.06
N VAL A 159 3.42 24.39 21.12
CA VAL A 159 3.33 22.92 21.05
C VAL A 159 1.94 22.50 20.59
N PHE A 160 0.91 23.16 21.09
CA PHE A 160 -0.47 22.91 20.70
C PHE A 160 -0.73 23.25 19.23
N GLN A 161 -0.29 24.41 18.75
CA GLN A 161 -0.44 24.84 17.36
C GLN A 161 0.28 23.91 16.39
N ILE A 162 1.52 23.52 16.70
CA ILE A 162 2.29 22.56 15.89
C ILE A 162 1.55 21.23 15.82
N GLY A 163 1.09 20.72 16.96
CA GLY A 163 0.31 19.49 17.04
C GLY A 163 -1.00 19.53 16.26
N GLU A 164 -1.73 20.63 16.32
CA GLU A 164 -2.96 20.83 15.54
C GLU A 164 -2.69 20.94 14.03
N LYS A 165 -1.60 21.63 13.63
CA LYS A 165 -1.17 21.67 12.21
C LYS A 165 -0.81 20.28 11.69
N ILE A 166 -0.02 19.50 12.43
CA ILE A 166 0.31 18.10 12.08
C ILE A 166 -0.98 17.29 11.91
N ARG A 167 -1.90 17.40 12.87
CA ARG A 167 -3.19 16.71 12.82
C ARG A 167 -4.02 17.11 11.59
N GLN A 168 -4.02 18.38 11.22
CA GLN A 168 -4.73 18.87 10.05
C GLN A 168 -4.14 18.29 8.76
N HIS A 169 -2.81 18.34 8.58
CA HIS A 169 -2.14 17.77 7.41
C HIS A 169 -2.40 16.27 7.27
N ARG A 170 -2.43 15.52 8.38
CA ARG A 170 -2.83 14.11 8.36
C ARG A 170 -4.26 13.92 7.88
N LYS A 171 -5.21 14.73 8.37
CA LYS A 171 -6.60 14.68 7.88
C LYS A 171 -6.68 14.97 6.38
N GLU A 172 -5.90 15.93 5.88
CA GLU A 172 -5.86 16.27 4.46
C GLU A 172 -5.32 15.10 3.61
N ILE A 173 -4.25 14.44 4.05
CA ILE A 173 -3.71 13.22 3.41
C ILE A 173 -4.72 12.06 3.44
N ILE A 174 -5.38 11.87 4.59
CA ILE A 174 -6.41 10.85 4.76
C ILE A 174 -7.66 11.17 3.94
N ASN A 175 -7.96 12.45 3.69
CA ASN A 175 -9.17 12.85 2.96
C ASN A 175 -8.95 12.90 1.46
N SER A 176 -7.75 13.27 1.00
CA SER A 176 -7.48 13.49 -0.43
C SER A 176 -7.72 12.22 -1.24
N HIS A 177 -7.32 11.03 -0.79
CA HIS A 177 -7.44 9.77 -1.53
C HIS A 177 -6.83 9.72 -2.95
N GLU A 178 -6.49 10.88 -3.51
CA GLU A 178 -5.76 11.29 -4.71
C GLU A 178 -5.72 12.83 -4.57
N VAL A 179 -4.55 13.46 -4.74
CA VAL A 179 -4.50 14.93 -4.82
C VAL A 179 -5.10 15.32 -6.18
N ASP A 180 -6.35 15.77 -6.22
CA ASP A 180 -6.71 17.07 -6.78
C ASP A 180 -8.18 17.48 -6.52
N PHE A 181 -8.42 18.78 -6.38
CA PHE A 181 -9.69 19.39 -5.96
C PHE A 181 -10.63 19.72 -7.15
N LEU A 182 -11.94 19.67 -6.87
CA LEU A 182 -13.11 19.77 -7.77
C LEU A 182 -13.42 21.16 -8.40
N LYS A 183 -14.03 21.14 -9.61
CA LYS A 183 -15.40 21.67 -9.93
C LYS A 183 -15.73 21.39 -11.42
N TYR A 184 -16.76 20.63 -11.80
CA TYR A 184 -18.20 20.90 -11.89
C TYR A 184 -18.62 22.16 -12.65
N GLU A 185 -19.00 21.97 -13.93
CA GLU A 185 -20.20 22.59 -14.50
C GLU A 185 -20.87 21.60 -15.46
N LYS A 186 -22.18 21.47 -15.33
CA LYS A 186 -22.94 20.25 -15.58
C LYS A 186 -24.04 20.58 -16.60
N VAL A 187 -24.45 19.55 -17.34
CA VAL A 187 -25.81 19.36 -17.90
C VAL A 187 -26.00 19.56 -19.42
N ILE A 188 -25.11 20.20 -20.18
CA ILE A 188 -25.28 20.25 -21.67
C ILE A 188 -24.29 19.34 -22.44
N HIS A 189 -23.19 18.90 -21.82
CA HIS A 189 -22.16 17.99 -22.38
C HIS A 189 -22.46 16.47 -22.23
N SER A 190 -23.69 16.12 -21.82
CA SER A 190 -24.07 14.81 -21.23
C SER A 190 -23.90 13.56 -22.12
N PHE A 191 -23.80 13.68 -23.44
CA PHE A 191 -23.67 12.53 -24.34
C PHE A 191 -22.23 12.33 -24.86
N LYS A 192 -21.57 13.38 -25.36
CA LYS A 192 -20.18 13.31 -25.87
C LYS A 192 -19.15 12.93 -24.79
N ASP A 193 -19.31 13.44 -23.56
CA ASP A 193 -18.41 13.10 -22.45
C ASP A 193 -18.55 11.65 -22.00
N LYS A 194 -19.75 11.05 -22.18
CA LYS A 194 -19.97 9.66 -21.83
C LYS A 194 -19.32 8.74 -22.84
N ASP A 195 -19.36 9.08 -24.13
CA ASP A 195 -18.65 8.31 -25.16
C ASP A 195 -17.13 8.40 -24.94
N GLN A 196 -16.58 9.57 -24.63
CA GLN A 196 -15.16 9.70 -24.27
C GLN A 196 -14.78 8.86 -23.02
N LYS A 197 -15.64 8.84 -21.99
CA LYS A 197 -15.44 7.99 -20.81
C LYS A 197 -15.56 6.50 -21.11
N ILE A 198 -16.50 6.10 -21.98
CA ILE A 198 -16.61 4.71 -22.46
C ILE A 198 -15.30 4.33 -23.16
N GLN A 199 -14.79 5.18 -24.05
CA GLN A 199 -13.51 4.94 -24.74
C GLN A 199 -12.32 4.90 -23.77
N GLN A 200 -12.30 5.75 -22.73
CA GLN A 200 -11.28 5.68 -21.68
C GLN A 200 -11.36 4.37 -20.88
N TYR A 201 -12.56 3.91 -20.53
CA TYR A 201 -12.74 2.63 -19.85
C TYR A 201 -12.36 1.45 -20.74
N ILE A 202 -12.67 1.50 -22.03
CA ILE A 202 -12.22 0.50 -23.02
C ILE A 202 -10.69 0.48 -23.09
N LYS A 203 -10.05 1.65 -23.21
CA LYS A 203 -8.58 1.79 -23.25
C LYS A 203 -7.91 1.26 -21.97
N THR A 204 -8.56 1.42 -20.83
CA THR A 204 -8.09 0.90 -19.52
C THR A 204 -8.61 -0.51 -19.21
N LYS A 205 -9.26 -1.19 -20.18
CA LYS A 205 -9.87 -2.53 -20.04
C LYS A 205 -10.88 -2.66 -18.89
N ASN A 206 -11.45 -1.55 -18.41
CA ASN A 206 -12.51 -1.54 -17.41
C ASN A 206 -13.89 -1.76 -18.05
N TYR A 207 -14.08 -2.95 -18.63
CA TYR A 207 -15.27 -3.28 -19.41
C TYR A 207 -16.57 -3.24 -18.58
N LYS A 208 -16.50 -3.49 -17.27
CA LYS A 208 -17.67 -3.43 -16.38
C LYS A 208 -18.24 -2.02 -16.28
N GLU A 209 -17.39 -1.01 -16.09
CA GLU A 209 -17.84 0.38 -16.01
C GLU A 209 -18.20 0.93 -17.40
N ALA A 210 -17.46 0.55 -18.45
CA ALA A 210 -17.82 0.86 -19.83
C ALA A 210 -19.23 0.33 -20.17
N TYR A 211 -19.50 -0.95 -19.87
CA TYR A 211 -20.79 -1.60 -20.08
C TYR A 211 -21.93 -0.90 -19.30
N LYS A 212 -21.73 -0.58 -18.02
CA LYS A 212 -22.75 0.12 -17.21
C LYS A 212 -23.13 1.47 -17.79
N LEU A 213 -22.17 2.20 -18.36
CA LEU A 213 -22.42 3.51 -18.94
C LEU A 213 -23.09 3.36 -20.32
N CYS A 214 -22.56 2.48 -21.17
CA CYS A 214 -23.07 2.22 -22.51
C CYS A 214 -24.51 1.66 -22.48
N SER A 215 -24.81 0.72 -21.59
CA SER A 215 -26.18 0.15 -21.46
C SER A 215 -27.24 1.18 -21.11
N LYS A 216 -26.92 2.18 -20.27
CA LYS A 216 -27.84 3.29 -19.98
C LYS A 216 -28.12 4.15 -21.19
N ILE A 217 -27.13 4.32 -22.07
CA ILE A 217 -27.31 5.08 -23.33
C ILE A 217 -28.13 4.24 -24.30
N ALA A 218 -27.80 2.96 -24.45
CA ALA A 218 -28.52 2.03 -25.32
C ALA A 218 -30.00 1.90 -24.95
N ASP A 219 -30.35 1.89 -23.66
CA ASP A 219 -31.73 1.84 -23.20
C ASP A 219 -32.52 3.16 -23.43
N ILE A 220 -31.84 4.27 -23.73
CA ILE A 220 -32.47 5.57 -24.03
C ILE A 220 -32.53 5.81 -25.54
N VAL A 221 -31.42 5.58 -26.24
CA VAL A 221 -31.26 5.90 -27.66
C VAL A 221 -31.84 4.80 -28.55
N GLU A 222 -31.82 3.55 -28.08
CA GLU A 222 -32.36 2.38 -28.75
C GLU A 222 -31.94 2.21 -30.22
N SER A 223 -30.67 2.54 -30.55
CA SER A 223 -30.10 2.36 -31.90
C SER A 223 -29.33 1.05 -32.07
N GLU A 224 -29.19 0.59 -33.32
CA GLU A 224 -28.37 -0.58 -33.65
C GLU A 224 -26.94 -0.43 -33.12
N GLU A 225 -26.30 0.70 -33.36
CA GLU A 225 -24.93 1.00 -32.94
C GLU A 225 -24.74 0.82 -31.43
N TYR A 226 -25.57 1.46 -30.60
CA TYR A 226 -25.46 1.35 -29.15
C TYR A 226 -25.83 -0.06 -28.64
N PHE A 227 -26.72 -0.78 -29.31
CA PHE A 227 -26.99 -2.18 -28.99
C PHE A 227 -25.80 -3.09 -29.34
N ASN A 228 -25.10 -2.85 -30.46
CA ASN A 228 -23.89 -3.58 -30.86
C ASN A 228 -22.79 -3.39 -29.82
N ASP A 229 -22.47 -2.14 -29.51
CA ASP A 229 -21.43 -1.78 -28.55
C ASP A 229 -21.75 -2.32 -27.17
N THR A 230 -23.01 -2.19 -26.73
CA THR A 230 -23.43 -2.71 -25.43
C THR A 230 -23.35 -4.24 -25.39
N ALA A 231 -23.68 -4.94 -26.48
CA ALA A 231 -23.57 -6.39 -26.55
C ALA A 231 -22.12 -6.86 -26.42
N LEU A 232 -21.19 -6.22 -27.16
CA LEU A 232 -19.76 -6.50 -27.06
C LEU A 232 -19.22 -6.19 -25.66
N LEU A 233 -19.53 -5.02 -25.10
CA LEU A 233 -19.08 -4.63 -23.77
C LEU A 233 -19.64 -5.53 -22.68
N ALA A 234 -20.91 -5.96 -22.79
CA ALA A 234 -21.50 -6.94 -21.88
C ALA A 234 -20.80 -8.30 -21.96
N LEU A 235 -20.45 -8.75 -23.16
CA LEU A 235 -19.68 -9.97 -23.39
C LEU A 235 -18.30 -9.89 -22.70
N LEU A 236 -17.57 -8.79 -22.92
CA LEU A 236 -16.25 -8.54 -22.30
C LEU A 236 -16.34 -8.35 -20.77
N ALA A 237 -17.44 -7.77 -20.27
CA ALA A 237 -17.68 -7.60 -18.85
C ALA A 237 -18.12 -8.90 -18.13
N GLY A 238 -18.42 -9.96 -18.89
CA GLY A 238 -18.88 -11.26 -18.37
C GLY A 238 -20.39 -11.36 -18.12
N ASP A 239 -21.19 -10.37 -18.49
CA ASP A 239 -22.65 -10.41 -18.39
C ASP A 239 -23.27 -11.02 -19.65
N TYR A 240 -23.03 -12.33 -19.84
CA TYR A 240 -23.37 -13.05 -21.06
C TYR A 240 -24.88 -13.07 -21.34
N LYS A 241 -25.72 -13.06 -20.29
CA LYS A 241 -27.19 -13.00 -20.45
C LYS A 241 -27.62 -11.68 -21.08
N ARG A 242 -27.03 -10.57 -20.64
CA ARG A 242 -27.32 -9.26 -21.22
C ARG A 242 -26.65 -9.07 -22.57
N ALA A 243 -25.46 -9.64 -22.79
CA ALA A 243 -24.87 -9.71 -24.13
C ALA A 243 -25.86 -10.33 -25.12
N CYS A 244 -26.44 -11.50 -24.80
CA CYS A 244 -27.49 -12.10 -25.63
C CYS A 244 -28.69 -11.18 -25.84
N ARG A 245 -29.17 -10.51 -24.80
CA ARG A 245 -30.32 -9.59 -24.88
C ARG A 245 -30.05 -8.42 -25.83
N TYR A 246 -28.93 -7.72 -25.69
CA TYR A 246 -28.59 -6.58 -26.54
C TYR A 246 -28.24 -7.02 -27.96
N SER A 247 -27.59 -8.18 -28.14
CA SER A 247 -27.42 -8.79 -29.46
C SER A 247 -28.77 -9.08 -30.14
N SER A 248 -29.76 -9.61 -29.41
CA SER A 248 -31.10 -9.82 -29.96
C SER A 248 -31.80 -8.50 -30.32
N LYS A 249 -31.67 -7.45 -29.49
CA LYS A 249 -32.22 -6.12 -29.81
C LYS A 249 -31.59 -5.56 -31.10
N SER A 250 -30.27 -5.65 -31.24
CA SER A 250 -29.56 -5.24 -32.46
C SER A 250 -30.02 -6.05 -33.68
N LEU A 251 -30.06 -7.38 -33.58
CA LEU A 251 -30.44 -8.26 -34.70
C LEU A 251 -31.91 -8.09 -35.12
N ASN A 252 -32.78 -7.57 -34.25
CA ASN A 252 -34.14 -7.18 -34.63
C ASN A 252 -34.15 -5.95 -35.55
N ILE A 253 -33.16 -5.07 -35.44
CA ILE A 253 -33.00 -3.90 -36.32
C ILE A 253 -32.26 -4.33 -37.60
N ASN A 254 -31.16 -5.07 -37.46
CA ASN A 254 -30.34 -5.54 -38.57
C ASN A 254 -30.01 -7.04 -38.45
N PRO A 255 -30.83 -7.93 -39.05
CA PRO A 255 -30.60 -9.36 -39.00
C PRO A 255 -29.33 -9.84 -39.72
N GLN A 256 -28.70 -9.01 -40.55
CA GLN A 256 -27.54 -9.35 -41.39
C GLN A 256 -26.20 -8.91 -40.77
N ASN A 257 -26.20 -8.44 -39.52
CA ASN A 257 -24.97 -8.04 -38.85
C ASN A 257 -24.17 -9.26 -38.34
N TYR A 258 -23.18 -9.70 -39.13
CA TYR A 258 -22.37 -10.89 -38.81
C TYR A 258 -21.66 -10.78 -37.45
N LEU A 259 -21.14 -9.60 -37.09
CA LEU A 259 -20.44 -9.38 -35.81
C LEU A 259 -21.37 -9.64 -34.62
N VAL A 260 -22.63 -9.24 -34.72
CA VAL A 260 -23.59 -9.42 -33.63
C VAL A 260 -24.03 -10.88 -33.52
N HIS A 261 -24.14 -11.62 -34.64
CA HIS A 261 -24.29 -13.08 -34.60
C HIS A 261 -23.09 -13.76 -33.93
N LEU A 262 -21.87 -13.28 -34.21
CA LEU A 262 -20.66 -13.78 -33.55
C LEU A 262 -20.68 -13.50 -32.04
N TYR A 263 -20.98 -12.26 -31.61
CA TYR A 263 -21.10 -11.92 -30.18
C TYR A 263 -22.16 -12.76 -29.46
N LEU A 264 -23.30 -13.01 -30.12
CA LEU A 264 -24.34 -13.88 -29.62
C LEU A 264 -23.86 -15.33 -29.48
N GLY A 265 -23.09 -15.82 -30.47
CA GLY A 265 -22.42 -17.10 -30.45
C GLY A 265 -21.46 -17.25 -29.27
N SER A 266 -20.53 -16.31 -29.10
CA SER A 266 -19.57 -16.27 -27.98
C SER A 266 -20.29 -16.18 -26.62
N ALA A 267 -21.35 -15.39 -26.52
CA ALA A 267 -22.15 -15.31 -25.30
C ALA A 267 -22.84 -16.64 -24.96
N TYR A 268 -23.43 -17.32 -25.95
CA TYR A 268 -24.01 -18.65 -25.74
C TYR A 268 -22.96 -19.70 -25.38
N LEU A 269 -21.77 -19.63 -25.97
CA LEU A 269 -20.64 -20.49 -25.63
C LEU A 269 -20.26 -20.35 -24.16
N LYS A 270 -20.14 -19.12 -23.66
CA LYS A 270 -19.86 -18.84 -22.23
C LYS A 270 -21.01 -19.25 -21.30
N LEU A 271 -22.25 -19.22 -21.79
CA LEU A 271 -23.43 -19.78 -21.11
C LEU A 271 -23.54 -21.31 -21.24
N LYS A 272 -22.57 -21.98 -21.87
CA LYS A 272 -22.55 -23.42 -22.14
C LYS A 272 -23.73 -23.93 -22.98
N ASN A 273 -24.37 -23.04 -23.73
CA ASN A 273 -25.41 -23.41 -24.68
C ASN A 273 -24.80 -23.67 -26.06
N TYR A 274 -24.11 -24.81 -26.16
CA TYR A 274 -23.28 -25.14 -27.33
C TYR A 274 -24.05 -25.24 -28.64
N SER A 275 -25.31 -25.67 -28.61
CA SER A 275 -26.16 -25.74 -29.81
C SER A 275 -26.52 -24.36 -30.34
N LYS A 276 -26.95 -23.44 -29.47
CA LYS A 276 -27.20 -22.05 -29.87
C LYS A 276 -25.92 -21.32 -30.28
N ALA A 277 -24.81 -21.56 -29.58
CA ALA A 277 -23.50 -21.02 -29.94
C ALA A 277 -23.12 -21.43 -31.37
N ARG A 278 -23.19 -22.73 -31.68
CA ARG A 278 -22.91 -23.28 -33.01
C ARG A 278 -23.77 -22.63 -34.08
N ASN A 279 -25.09 -22.53 -33.84
CA ASN A 279 -26.02 -21.94 -34.80
C ASN A 279 -25.74 -20.44 -35.05
N SER A 280 -25.44 -19.68 -34.01
CA SER A 280 -25.12 -18.25 -34.15
C SER A 280 -23.78 -18.01 -34.85
N ILE A 281 -22.74 -18.78 -34.52
CA ILE A 281 -21.44 -18.70 -35.20
C ILE A 281 -21.58 -19.12 -36.67
N ALA A 282 -22.32 -20.19 -36.96
CA ALA A 282 -22.59 -20.62 -38.34
C ALA A 282 -23.35 -19.56 -39.15
N LYS A 283 -24.33 -18.88 -38.53
CA LYS A 283 -25.00 -17.74 -39.16
C LYS A 283 -24.03 -16.60 -39.47
N SER A 284 -23.14 -16.24 -38.54
CA SER A 284 -22.08 -15.26 -38.79
C SER A 284 -21.24 -15.65 -40.01
N LEU A 285 -20.73 -16.89 -40.03
CA LEU A 285 -19.91 -17.41 -41.13
C LEU A 285 -20.65 -17.43 -42.47
N SER A 286 -21.95 -17.74 -42.47
CA SER A 286 -22.77 -17.72 -43.69
C SER A 286 -22.96 -16.33 -44.29
N ILE A 287 -22.88 -15.28 -43.46
CA ILE A 287 -22.97 -13.88 -43.90
C ILE A 287 -21.58 -13.41 -44.34
N LYS A 288 -20.55 -13.69 -43.53
CA LYS A 288 -19.17 -13.33 -43.80
C LYS A 288 -18.21 -14.27 -43.08
N GLU A 289 -17.32 -14.88 -43.86
CA GLU A 289 -16.20 -15.63 -43.32
C GLU A 289 -15.14 -14.68 -42.77
N THR A 290 -14.77 -14.87 -41.49
CA THR A 290 -13.71 -14.07 -40.86
C THR A 290 -12.82 -14.93 -39.94
N PRO A 291 -11.56 -14.52 -39.72
CA PRO A 291 -10.67 -15.20 -38.77
C PRO A 291 -11.28 -15.32 -37.36
N GLU A 292 -11.98 -14.27 -36.89
CA GLU A 292 -12.65 -14.25 -35.58
C GLU A 292 -13.70 -15.37 -35.49
N ALA A 293 -14.53 -15.52 -36.51
CA ALA A 293 -15.64 -16.48 -36.51
C ALA A 293 -15.16 -17.93 -36.58
N TYR A 294 -14.13 -18.20 -37.39
CA TYR A 294 -13.47 -19.52 -37.43
C TYR A 294 -12.73 -19.83 -36.12
N THR A 295 -12.11 -18.84 -35.50
CA THR A 295 -11.47 -19.00 -34.17
C THR A 295 -12.49 -19.34 -33.09
N GLU A 296 -13.63 -18.65 -33.04
CA GLU A 296 -14.72 -18.95 -32.09
C GLU A 296 -15.37 -20.31 -32.33
N LEU A 297 -15.50 -20.73 -33.60
CA LEU A 297 -15.92 -22.10 -33.93
C LEU A 297 -14.91 -23.12 -33.41
N GLY A 298 -13.62 -22.87 -33.62
CA GLY A 298 -12.53 -23.68 -33.09
C GLY A 298 -12.56 -23.81 -31.57
N ILE A 299 -12.76 -22.71 -30.84
CA ILE A 299 -12.92 -22.72 -29.38
C ILE A 299 -14.13 -23.57 -28.98
N LEU A 300 -15.27 -23.41 -29.67
CA LEU A 300 -16.46 -24.23 -29.43
C LEU A 300 -16.14 -25.72 -29.61
N GLU A 301 -15.49 -26.11 -30.70
CA GLU A 301 -15.15 -27.51 -30.97
C GLU A 301 -14.16 -28.08 -29.94
N PHE A 302 -13.20 -27.28 -29.48
CA PHE A 302 -12.29 -27.68 -28.39
C PHE A 302 -13.04 -27.97 -27.10
N VAL A 303 -13.97 -27.07 -26.71
CA VAL A 303 -14.75 -27.20 -25.48
C VAL A 303 -15.69 -28.42 -25.50
N VAL A 304 -16.21 -28.79 -26.68
CA VAL A 304 -17.05 -30.01 -26.81
C VAL A 304 -16.22 -31.28 -27.02
N GLY A 305 -14.89 -31.19 -27.06
CA GLY A 305 -13.97 -32.33 -27.14
C GLY A 305 -13.53 -32.74 -28.55
N ASN A 306 -13.93 -32.01 -29.59
CA ASN A 306 -13.57 -32.29 -30.97
C ASN A 306 -12.24 -31.63 -31.35
N ILE A 307 -11.14 -32.09 -30.74
CA ILE A 307 -9.80 -31.44 -30.84
C ILE A 307 -9.32 -31.33 -32.29
N GLU A 308 -9.45 -32.37 -33.10
CA GLU A 308 -9.00 -32.35 -34.50
C GLU A 308 -9.76 -31.31 -35.32
N LYS A 309 -11.08 -31.24 -35.13
CA LYS A 309 -11.91 -30.25 -35.81
C LYS A 309 -11.59 -28.84 -35.34
N SER A 310 -11.35 -28.67 -34.03
CA SER A 310 -10.91 -27.40 -33.48
C SER A 310 -9.64 -26.89 -34.15
N ILE A 311 -8.60 -27.72 -34.23
CA ILE A 311 -7.34 -27.35 -34.89
C ILE A 311 -7.60 -26.95 -36.34
N LYS A 312 -8.39 -27.73 -37.09
CA LYS A 312 -8.73 -27.42 -38.49
C LYS A 312 -9.47 -26.09 -38.64
N ASP A 313 -10.47 -25.83 -37.79
CA ASP A 313 -11.24 -24.59 -37.83
C ASP A 313 -10.36 -23.38 -37.48
N VAL A 314 -9.45 -23.49 -36.50
CA VAL A 314 -8.51 -22.41 -36.14
C VAL A 314 -7.40 -22.22 -37.20
N GLU A 315 -6.91 -23.30 -37.81
CA GLU A 315 -5.99 -23.22 -38.95
C GLU A 315 -6.64 -22.52 -40.15
N THR A 316 -7.96 -22.71 -40.36
CA THR A 316 -8.72 -21.98 -41.38
C THR A 316 -8.72 -20.48 -41.11
N ALA A 317 -8.81 -20.06 -39.84
CA ALA A 317 -8.65 -18.65 -39.48
C ALA A 317 -7.26 -18.11 -39.86
N LEU A 318 -6.19 -18.91 -39.72
CA LEU A 318 -4.84 -18.54 -40.12
C LEU A 318 -4.60 -18.57 -41.64
N ILE A 319 -5.42 -19.30 -42.40
CA ILE A 319 -5.44 -19.19 -43.87
C ILE A 319 -5.99 -17.82 -44.28
N LEU A 320 -7.04 -17.34 -43.61
CA LEU A 320 -7.63 -16.02 -43.86
C LEU A 320 -6.72 -14.87 -43.40
N ASP A 321 -6.10 -15.01 -42.23
CA ASP A 321 -5.11 -14.08 -41.71
C ASP A 321 -4.03 -14.83 -40.89
N LYS A 322 -2.85 -14.98 -41.50
CA LYS A 322 -1.70 -15.70 -40.92
C LYS A 322 -1.19 -15.09 -39.62
N THR A 323 -1.44 -13.80 -39.42
CA THR A 323 -0.98 -13.03 -38.26
C THR A 323 -2.06 -12.86 -37.20
N TYR A 324 -3.24 -13.45 -37.40
CA TYR A 324 -4.36 -13.27 -36.49
C TYR A 324 -4.01 -13.77 -35.09
N GLU A 325 -3.97 -12.82 -34.15
CA GLU A 325 -3.49 -13.03 -32.78
C GLU A 325 -4.32 -14.09 -32.05
N GLY A 326 -5.65 -14.02 -32.19
CA GLY A 326 -6.59 -14.93 -31.53
C GLY A 326 -6.41 -16.39 -31.94
N ALA A 327 -6.21 -16.66 -33.23
CA ALA A 327 -6.01 -18.02 -33.72
C ALA A 327 -4.67 -18.62 -33.27
N ASN A 328 -3.58 -17.85 -33.31
CA ASN A 328 -2.29 -18.29 -32.79
C ASN A 328 -2.36 -18.57 -31.28
N LEU A 329 -3.06 -17.73 -30.51
CA LEU A 329 -3.26 -17.93 -29.07
C LEU A 329 -4.04 -19.23 -28.78
N VAL A 330 -5.13 -19.47 -29.52
CA VAL A 330 -5.95 -20.68 -29.35
C VAL A 330 -5.17 -21.94 -29.73
N LEU A 331 -4.42 -21.97 -30.84
CA LEU A 331 -3.56 -23.11 -31.16
C LEU A 331 -2.48 -23.33 -30.10
N GLY A 332 -1.87 -22.24 -29.60
CA GLY A 332 -0.94 -22.30 -28.48
C GLY A 332 -1.54 -23.03 -27.28
N HIS A 333 -2.75 -22.63 -26.87
CA HIS A 333 -3.47 -23.25 -25.76
C HIS A 333 -3.82 -24.72 -26.03
N ILE A 334 -4.36 -25.05 -27.21
CA ILE A 334 -4.71 -26.43 -27.57
C ILE A 334 -3.48 -27.33 -27.48
N TYR A 335 -2.35 -26.89 -28.06
CA TYR A 335 -1.12 -27.68 -28.02
C TYR A 335 -0.51 -27.76 -26.61
N THR A 336 -0.66 -26.74 -25.75
CA THR A 336 -0.29 -26.84 -24.33
C THR A 336 -1.13 -27.91 -23.63
N SER A 337 -2.46 -27.95 -23.85
CA SER A 337 -3.34 -28.97 -23.28
C SER A 337 -3.05 -30.39 -23.78
N MET A 338 -2.44 -30.51 -24.97
CA MET A 338 -1.97 -31.79 -25.54
C MET A 338 -0.53 -32.14 -25.12
N PHE A 339 0.08 -31.39 -24.19
CA PHE A 339 1.49 -31.53 -23.78
C PHE A 339 2.49 -31.43 -24.94
N SER A 340 2.08 -30.84 -26.07
CA SER A 340 2.90 -30.61 -27.26
C SER A 340 3.65 -29.28 -27.13
N PHE A 341 4.52 -29.19 -26.12
CA PHE A 341 5.10 -27.95 -25.64
C PHE A 341 5.90 -27.16 -26.69
N THR A 342 6.54 -27.86 -27.64
CA THR A 342 7.31 -27.23 -28.73
C THR A 342 6.40 -26.51 -29.72
N LYS A 343 5.30 -27.14 -30.14
CA LYS A 343 4.28 -26.54 -31.01
C LYS A 343 3.58 -25.38 -30.30
N ALA A 344 3.20 -25.60 -29.04
CA ALA A 344 2.58 -24.55 -28.22
C ALA A 344 3.47 -23.30 -28.14
N THR A 345 4.75 -23.48 -27.79
CA THR A 345 5.73 -22.37 -27.75
C THR A 345 5.83 -21.66 -29.10
N SER A 346 5.84 -22.38 -30.22
CA SER A 346 5.93 -21.77 -31.55
C SER A 346 4.75 -20.85 -31.84
N TYR A 347 3.52 -21.30 -31.58
CA TYR A 347 2.32 -20.47 -31.79
C TYR A 347 2.25 -19.30 -30.80
N LEU A 348 2.57 -19.51 -29.52
CA LEU A 348 2.59 -18.45 -28.51
C LEU A 348 3.68 -17.41 -28.78
N LYS A 349 4.82 -17.81 -29.35
CA LYS A 349 5.88 -16.88 -29.80
C LYS A 349 5.38 -15.94 -30.90
N ARG A 350 4.58 -16.43 -31.85
CA ARG A 350 3.96 -15.58 -32.87
C ARG A 350 3.01 -14.55 -32.26
N VAL A 351 2.28 -14.90 -31.20
CA VAL A 351 1.42 -13.94 -30.48
C VAL A 351 2.25 -12.81 -29.88
N ILE A 352 3.37 -13.12 -29.21
CA ILE A 352 4.23 -12.08 -28.61
C ILE A 352 5.06 -11.30 -29.63
N GLU A 353 5.31 -11.86 -30.82
CA GLU A 353 5.91 -11.13 -31.96
C GLU A 353 4.97 -10.04 -32.48
N VAL A 354 3.66 -10.34 -32.56
CA VAL A 354 2.63 -9.36 -32.95
C VAL A 354 2.31 -8.39 -31.80
N ASN A 355 2.17 -8.93 -30.59
CA ASN A 355 1.77 -8.20 -29.39
C ASN A 355 2.56 -8.67 -28.17
N SER A 356 3.70 -8.03 -27.93
CA SER A 356 4.61 -8.35 -26.83
C SER A 356 4.00 -8.15 -25.43
N LYS A 357 2.83 -7.54 -25.33
CA LYS A 357 2.10 -7.27 -24.08
C LYS A 357 0.88 -8.16 -23.89
N ASN A 358 0.69 -9.19 -24.73
CA ASN A 358 -0.42 -10.13 -24.56
C ASN A 358 -0.20 -10.97 -23.29
N ALA A 359 -0.97 -10.65 -22.24
CA ALA A 359 -0.88 -11.31 -20.94
C ALA A 359 -1.32 -12.78 -20.97
N ASP A 360 -2.30 -13.14 -21.79
CA ASP A 360 -2.77 -14.52 -21.94
C ASP A 360 -1.67 -15.40 -22.57
N ALA A 361 -0.98 -14.91 -23.60
CA ALA A 361 0.12 -15.62 -24.25
C ALA A 361 1.31 -15.79 -23.31
N LEU A 362 1.65 -14.76 -22.53
CA LEU A 362 2.70 -14.83 -21.52
C LEU A 362 2.34 -15.83 -20.40
N ALA A 363 1.09 -15.84 -19.94
CA ALA A 363 0.62 -16.84 -18.97
C ALA A 363 0.64 -18.26 -19.53
N LEU A 364 0.26 -18.45 -20.80
CA LEU A 364 0.31 -19.76 -21.47
C LEU A 364 1.75 -20.21 -21.68
N LEU A 365 2.69 -19.31 -22.00
CA LEU A 365 4.12 -19.63 -22.02
C LEU A 365 4.60 -20.06 -20.63
N GLY A 366 4.25 -19.30 -19.58
CA GLY A 366 4.54 -19.68 -18.19
C GLY A 366 3.99 -21.06 -17.84
N THR A 367 2.76 -21.35 -18.26
CA THR A 367 2.12 -22.66 -18.09
C THR A 367 2.86 -23.75 -18.85
N ASN A 368 3.27 -23.48 -20.08
CA ASN A 368 4.04 -24.41 -20.90
C ASN A 368 5.39 -24.77 -20.26
N TYR A 369 6.07 -23.80 -19.64
CA TYR A 369 7.31 -24.05 -18.88
C TYR A 369 7.04 -24.77 -17.56
N GLN A 370 6.01 -24.37 -16.82
CA GLN A 370 5.57 -24.98 -15.56
C GLN A 370 5.24 -26.47 -15.75
N GLU A 371 4.44 -26.80 -16.76
CA GLU A 371 4.07 -28.17 -17.11
C GLU A 371 5.25 -29.00 -17.64
N SER A 372 6.34 -28.35 -18.07
CA SER A 372 7.59 -29.02 -18.45
C SER A 372 8.60 -29.14 -17.31
N GLY A 373 8.22 -28.81 -16.07
CA GLY A 373 9.06 -28.85 -14.87
C GLY A 373 10.05 -27.68 -14.74
N LYS A 374 9.97 -26.68 -15.61
CA LYS A 374 10.88 -25.52 -15.64
C LYS A 374 10.29 -24.34 -14.87
N TYR A 375 10.25 -24.48 -13.54
CA TYR A 375 9.54 -23.53 -12.67
C TYR A 375 10.16 -22.12 -12.65
N THR A 376 11.48 -22.00 -12.77
CA THR A 376 12.18 -20.71 -12.83
C THR A 376 11.80 -19.92 -14.09
N ASP A 377 11.83 -20.56 -15.26
CA ASP A 377 11.37 -19.95 -16.52
C ASP A 377 9.87 -19.57 -16.44
N ALA A 378 9.06 -20.43 -15.83
CA ALA A 378 7.64 -20.17 -15.65
C ALA A 378 7.38 -18.92 -14.80
N ILE A 379 8.11 -18.77 -13.69
CA ILE A 379 8.06 -17.59 -12.80
C ILE A 379 8.29 -16.31 -13.59
N ASP A 380 9.31 -16.27 -14.45
CA ASP A 380 9.63 -15.10 -15.27
C ASP A 380 8.50 -14.72 -16.23
N PHE A 381 7.92 -15.71 -16.91
CA PHE A 381 6.80 -15.47 -17.83
C PHE A 381 5.52 -15.06 -17.10
N TYR A 382 5.24 -15.62 -15.93
CA TYR A 382 4.11 -15.17 -15.11
C TYR A 382 4.33 -13.77 -14.55
N HIS A 383 5.55 -13.40 -14.15
CA HIS A 383 5.85 -12.01 -13.78
C HIS A 383 5.60 -11.06 -14.96
N LYS A 384 6.08 -11.39 -16.16
CA LYS A 384 5.80 -10.59 -17.37
C LYS A 384 4.30 -10.49 -17.66
N CYS A 385 3.55 -11.58 -17.49
CA CYS A 385 2.09 -11.55 -17.59
C CYS A 385 1.49 -10.54 -16.61
N LEU A 386 1.90 -10.59 -15.34
CA LEU A 386 1.39 -9.73 -14.27
C LEU A 386 1.88 -8.27 -14.37
N ASP A 387 2.99 -8.01 -15.05
CA ASP A 387 3.43 -6.65 -15.41
C ASP A 387 2.39 -5.97 -16.33
N TYR A 388 1.71 -6.74 -17.20
CA TYR A 388 0.71 -6.23 -18.15
C TYR A 388 -0.75 -6.38 -17.70
N ASP A 389 -1.06 -7.43 -16.94
CA ASP A 389 -2.35 -7.61 -16.27
C ASP A 389 -2.14 -8.08 -14.82
N LYS A 390 -2.12 -7.11 -13.91
CA LYS A 390 -1.85 -7.33 -12.47
C LYS A 390 -2.83 -8.28 -11.79
N ASN A 391 -3.99 -8.52 -12.41
CA ASN A 391 -5.09 -9.33 -11.91
C ASN A 391 -5.37 -10.53 -12.82
N HIS A 392 -4.40 -10.93 -13.64
CA HIS A 392 -4.55 -12.06 -14.54
C HIS A 392 -4.74 -13.36 -13.75
N PHE A 393 -5.84 -14.07 -14.00
CA PHE A 393 -6.21 -15.27 -13.25
C PHE A 393 -5.12 -16.34 -13.28
N TYR A 394 -4.70 -16.75 -14.49
CA TYR A 394 -3.67 -17.77 -14.66
C TYR A 394 -2.27 -17.25 -14.33
N GLY A 395 -2.07 -15.93 -14.38
CA GLY A 395 -0.80 -15.31 -14.02
C GLY A 395 -0.55 -15.41 -12.52
N LEU A 396 -1.54 -15.04 -11.71
CA LEU A 396 -1.46 -15.10 -10.25
C LEU A 396 -1.42 -16.55 -9.75
N LEU A 397 -2.32 -17.42 -10.26
CA LEU A 397 -2.35 -18.82 -9.86
C LEU A 397 -1.08 -19.55 -10.31
N GLY A 398 -0.67 -19.38 -11.57
CA GLY A 398 0.53 -20.00 -12.12
C GLY A 398 1.80 -19.58 -11.39
N LEU A 399 1.98 -18.27 -11.14
CA LEU A 399 3.12 -17.78 -10.36
C LEU A 399 3.15 -18.36 -8.96
N SER A 400 1.99 -18.41 -8.30
CA SER A 400 1.89 -18.96 -6.95
C SER A 400 2.33 -20.42 -6.90
N LEU A 401 1.85 -21.24 -7.84
CA LEU A 401 2.17 -22.66 -7.92
C LEU A 401 3.64 -22.86 -8.27
N SER A 402 4.18 -22.13 -9.26
CA SER A 402 5.61 -22.23 -9.59
C SER A 402 6.52 -21.85 -8.43
N LYS A 403 6.17 -20.80 -7.66
CA LYS A 403 6.92 -20.40 -6.45
C LYS A 403 6.89 -21.46 -5.36
N LEU A 404 5.72 -22.06 -5.09
CA LEU A 404 5.61 -23.19 -4.15
C LEU A 404 6.47 -24.39 -4.58
N PHE A 405 6.55 -24.68 -5.87
CA PHE A 405 7.36 -25.78 -6.40
C PHE A 405 8.84 -25.47 -6.44
N ASN A 406 9.21 -24.20 -6.59
CA ASN A 406 10.59 -23.72 -6.50
C ASN A 406 11.10 -23.62 -5.05
N GLY A 407 10.24 -23.84 -4.03
CA GLY A 407 10.59 -23.80 -2.61
C GLY A 407 10.30 -22.45 -1.93
N ASP A 408 9.82 -21.45 -2.67
CA ASP A 408 9.51 -20.10 -2.18
C ASP A 408 8.11 -20.06 -1.56
N ILE A 409 7.92 -20.74 -0.43
CA ILE A 409 6.60 -20.98 0.18
C ILE A 409 5.87 -19.67 0.51
N GLU A 410 6.55 -18.71 1.14
CA GLU A 410 5.95 -17.45 1.58
C GLU A 410 5.45 -16.61 0.39
N GLU A 411 6.26 -16.48 -0.67
CA GLU A 411 5.88 -15.76 -1.88
C GLU A 411 4.73 -16.45 -2.62
N GLY A 412 4.77 -17.78 -2.72
CA GLY A 412 3.67 -18.55 -3.31
C GLY A 412 2.33 -18.28 -2.61
N ILE A 413 2.33 -18.27 -1.27
CA ILE A 413 1.14 -18.00 -0.47
C ILE A 413 0.66 -16.56 -0.62
N LEU A 414 1.57 -15.59 -0.77
CA LEU A 414 1.20 -14.20 -1.05
C LEU A 414 0.41 -14.08 -2.36
N PHE A 415 0.86 -14.77 -3.42
CA PHE A 415 0.15 -14.76 -4.71
C PHE A 415 -1.16 -15.56 -4.66
N ILE A 416 -1.25 -16.64 -3.88
CA ILE A 416 -2.53 -17.31 -3.57
C ILE A 416 -3.51 -16.33 -2.90
N SER A 417 -3.04 -15.58 -1.90
CA SER A 417 -3.86 -14.59 -1.19
C SER A 417 -4.44 -13.55 -2.15
N LYS A 418 -3.61 -13.02 -3.05
CA LYS A 418 -4.02 -12.06 -4.09
C LYS A 418 -4.98 -12.69 -5.10
N TRP A 419 -4.70 -13.91 -5.56
CA TRP A 419 -5.59 -14.63 -6.48
C TRP A 419 -6.98 -14.84 -5.87
N ILE A 420 -7.04 -15.21 -4.58
CA ILE A 420 -8.29 -15.33 -3.83
C ILE A 420 -8.98 -13.96 -3.70
N SER A 421 -8.25 -12.91 -3.32
CA SER A 421 -8.85 -11.57 -3.12
C SER A 421 -9.46 -11.00 -4.40
N VAL A 422 -8.85 -11.30 -5.55
CA VAL A 422 -9.31 -10.80 -6.86
C VAL A 422 -10.42 -11.68 -7.44
N HIS A 423 -10.29 -13.01 -7.40
CA HIS A 423 -11.15 -13.91 -8.17
C HIS A 423 -12.15 -14.71 -7.34
N HIS A 424 -11.89 -14.91 -6.04
CA HIS A 424 -12.66 -15.83 -5.18
C HIS A 424 -13.18 -15.19 -3.89
N ARG A 425 -12.99 -13.89 -3.69
CA ARG A 425 -13.38 -13.18 -2.47
C ARG A 425 -14.84 -13.37 -2.10
N GLY A 426 -15.74 -13.40 -3.08
CA GLY A 426 -17.17 -13.68 -2.86
C GLY A 426 -17.44 -15.07 -2.30
N LYS A 427 -16.79 -16.12 -2.83
CA LYS A 427 -16.95 -17.51 -2.36
C LYS A 427 -16.37 -17.70 -0.95
N ILE A 428 -15.20 -17.11 -0.68
CA ILE A 428 -14.64 -17.14 0.67
C ILE A 428 -15.55 -16.39 1.65
N ALA A 429 -16.15 -15.26 1.24
CA ALA A 429 -17.05 -14.48 2.08
C ALA A 429 -18.35 -15.22 2.45
N THR A 430 -18.80 -16.20 1.66
CA THR A 430 -19.96 -17.05 1.99
C THR A 430 -19.60 -18.23 2.91
N GLY A 431 -18.31 -18.40 3.24
CA GLY A 431 -17.83 -19.51 4.08
C GLY A 431 -17.49 -20.77 3.30
N GLU A 432 -17.57 -20.74 1.96
CA GLU A 432 -17.12 -21.85 1.13
C GLU A 432 -15.59 -21.95 1.19
N GLY A 433 -15.09 -23.13 1.55
CA GLY A 433 -13.67 -23.47 1.38
C GLY A 433 -13.35 -23.71 -0.10
N LEU A 434 -12.08 -23.54 -0.47
CA LEU A 434 -11.59 -23.80 -1.82
C LEU A 434 -10.47 -24.85 -1.76
N GLY A 435 -10.53 -25.85 -2.65
CA GLY A 435 -9.46 -26.80 -2.86
C GLY A 435 -8.79 -26.54 -4.21
N ILE A 436 -7.46 -26.46 -4.23
CA ILE A 436 -6.66 -26.45 -5.46
C ILE A 436 -5.91 -27.78 -5.51
N ILE A 437 -6.18 -28.57 -6.55
CA ILE A 437 -5.39 -29.75 -6.88
C ILE A 437 -4.49 -29.35 -8.04
N TYR A 438 -3.19 -29.38 -7.83
CA TYR A 438 -2.22 -29.18 -8.90
C TYR A 438 -1.41 -30.47 -9.07
N ILE A 439 -1.44 -31.00 -10.29
CA ILE A 439 -0.72 -32.21 -10.69
C ILE A 439 0.51 -31.73 -11.44
N GLY A 440 1.59 -31.47 -10.71
CA GLY A 440 2.84 -31.01 -11.30
C GLY A 440 3.67 -32.15 -11.89
N TRP A 441 4.69 -31.78 -12.67
CA TRP A 441 5.59 -32.71 -13.36
C TRP A 441 6.23 -33.75 -12.43
N GLU A 442 6.65 -33.33 -11.23
CA GLU A 442 7.36 -34.19 -10.26
C GLU A 442 6.51 -34.62 -9.06
N LYS A 443 5.53 -33.79 -8.67
CA LYS A 443 4.68 -34.03 -7.49
C LYS A 443 3.32 -33.38 -7.66
N SER A 444 2.31 -33.99 -7.06
CA SER A 444 0.98 -33.39 -6.92
C SER A 444 0.85 -32.72 -5.56
N ILE A 445 0.23 -31.54 -5.52
CA ILE A 445 -0.11 -30.86 -4.27
C ILE A 445 -1.61 -30.62 -4.17
N PHE A 446 -2.12 -30.76 -2.95
CA PHE A 446 -3.45 -30.31 -2.59
C PHE A 446 -3.33 -29.11 -1.65
N ILE A 447 -3.89 -27.99 -2.08
CA ILE A 447 -3.97 -26.76 -1.29
C ILE A 447 -5.40 -26.59 -0.83
N ARG A 448 -5.63 -26.63 0.47
CA ARG A 448 -6.93 -26.36 1.07
C ARG A 448 -6.96 -24.95 1.62
N ILE A 449 -7.91 -24.15 1.15
CA ILE A 449 -8.15 -22.79 1.62
C ILE A 449 -9.45 -22.80 2.40
N SER A 450 -9.37 -22.47 3.68
CA SER A 450 -10.56 -22.35 4.53
C SER A 450 -10.69 -20.94 5.06
N ARG A 451 -11.91 -20.48 5.24
CA ARG A 451 -12.16 -19.18 5.85
C ARG A 451 -11.93 -19.28 7.35
N THR A 452 -11.12 -18.37 7.89
CA THR A 452 -10.99 -18.20 9.35
C THR A 452 -11.88 -17.05 9.83
N ASN A 453 -11.86 -15.90 9.14
CA ASN A 453 -12.84 -14.82 9.37
C ASN A 453 -13.21 -14.07 8.07
N LYS A 454 -13.89 -12.92 8.14
CA LYS A 454 -14.33 -12.15 6.94
C LYS A 454 -13.18 -11.73 6.02
N ASN A 455 -12.00 -11.46 6.56
CA ASN A 455 -10.85 -10.96 5.81
C ASN A 455 -9.59 -11.82 6.03
N SER A 456 -9.74 -13.04 6.55
CA SER A 456 -8.64 -13.97 6.71
C SER A 456 -9.03 -15.37 6.28
N ILE A 457 -8.04 -16.05 5.75
CA ILE A 457 -8.09 -17.44 5.32
C ILE A 457 -7.01 -18.22 6.04
N GLU A 458 -7.13 -19.53 6.07
CA GLU A 458 -6.05 -20.46 6.36
C GLU A 458 -5.76 -21.22 5.07
N VAL A 459 -4.50 -21.18 4.64
CA VAL A 459 -3.97 -21.95 3.51
C VAL A 459 -3.27 -23.18 4.08
N CYS A 460 -3.78 -24.37 3.79
CA CYS A 460 -3.17 -25.63 4.15
C CYS A 460 -2.45 -26.23 2.93
N LEU A 461 -1.17 -26.55 3.07
CA LEU A 461 -0.38 -27.29 2.08
C LEU A 461 -0.23 -28.73 2.59
N GLY A 462 -0.96 -29.68 2.00
CA GLY A 462 -1.05 -31.04 2.55
C GLY A 462 -1.69 -31.08 3.95
N ASP A 463 -1.33 -32.09 4.75
CA ASP A 463 -1.91 -32.31 6.08
C ASP A 463 -1.20 -31.53 7.20
N ASP A 464 0.06 -31.15 6.98
CA ASP A 464 0.96 -30.71 8.06
C ASP A 464 1.17 -29.19 8.14
N ILE A 465 1.06 -28.47 7.01
CA ILE A 465 1.40 -27.03 6.96
C ILE A 465 0.12 -26.21 6.90
N ARG A 466 -0.15 -25.40 7.94
CA ARG A 466 -1.30 -24.48 8.01
C ARG A 466 -0.81 -23.06 8.23
N ILE A 467 -1.17 -22.18 7.31
CA ILE A 467 -0.66 -20.81 7.28
C ILE A 467 -1.85 -19.84 7.29
N PRO A 468 -2.05 -19.07 8.37
CA PRO A 468 -3.07 -18.03 8.40
C PRO A 468 -2.64 -16.86 7.51
N VAL A 469 -3.57 -16.38 6.68
CA VAL A 469 -3.31 -15.32 5.71
C VAL A 469 -4.43 -14.29 5.76
N ASN A 470 -4.05 -13.03 5.92
CA ASN A 470 -5.00 -11.93 5.76
C ASN A 470 -5.19 -11.63 4.27
N LEU A 471 -6.45 -11.60 3.83
CA LEU A 471 -6.80 -11.25 2.46
C LEU A 471 -6.55 -9.76 2.23
N PRO A 472 -5.85 -9.39 1.14
CA PRO A 472 -5.74 -8.01 0.71
C PRO A 472 -7.14 -7.40 0.55
N ASN A 473 -7.28 -6.17 1.03
CA ASN A 473 -8.47 -5.38 0.79
C ASN A 473 -8.07 -4.24 -0.15
N ASP A 474 -8.67 -4.17 -1.33
CA ASP A 474 -8.32 -3.18 -2.37
C ASP A 474 -8.57 -1.72 -1.95
N LYS A 475 -9.29 -1.52 -0.85
CA LYS A 475 -9.47 -0.21 -0.20
C LYS A 475 -8.40 0.10 0.83
N ASP A 476 -7.63 -0.89 1.25
CA ASP A 476 -6.49 -0.65 2.11
C ASP A 476 -5.44 0.13 1.31
N LYS A 477 -4.86 1.14 1.93
CA LYS A 477 -3.79 1.92 1.33
C LYS A 477 -2.61 1.95 2.28
N VAL A 478 -1.41 1.96 1.70
CA VAL A 478 -0.18 2.20 2.46
C VAL A 478 0.17 3.66 2.31
N ILE A 479 0.48 4.29 3.44
CA ILE A 479 1.01 5.64 3.50
C ILE A 479 2.49 5.49 3.81
N ILE A 480 3.35 6.06 2.98
CA ILE A 480 4.79 6.20 3.27
C ILE A 480 5.29 7.49 2.63
N GLY A 481 5.93 8.35 3.43
CA GLY A 481 6.27 9.71 3.03
C GLY A 481 6.82 10.56 4.16
N VAL A 482 6.74 11.87 3.96
CA VAL A 482 7.11 12.89 4.94
C VAL A 482 5.97 13.88 5.08
N LEU A 483 5.59 14.19 6.32
CA LEU A 483 4.79 15.38 6.62
C LEU A 483 5.74 16.57 6.70
N GLU A 484 5.53 17.59 5.88
CA GLU A 484 6.34 18.81 5.94
C GLU A 484 5.47 20.03 6.25
N ASN A 485 6.05 20.97 6.98
CA ASN A 485 5.51 22.32 7.11
C ASN A 485 6.58 23.31 6.67
N VAL A 486 6.40 23.89 5.48
CA VAL A 486 7.37 24.79 4.85
C VAL A 486 7.56 26.07 5.67
N GLU A 487 6.52 26.58 6.32
CA GLU A 487 6.57 27.79 7.15
C GLU A 487 7.38 27.60 8.43
N GLN A 488 7.36 26.39 9.00
CA GLN A 488 8.00 26.05 10.27
C GLN A 488 9.23 25.15 10.08
N SER A 489 9.62 24.88 8.83
CA SER A 489 10.82 24.14 8.41
C SER A 489 11.03 22.76 9.05
N TRP A 490 9.96 22.08 9.45
CA TRP A 490 10.06 20.70 9.98
C TRP A 490 9.57 19.66 8.97
N LYS A 491 10.16 18.46 9.07
CA LYS A 491 9.84 17.27 8.28
C LYS A 491 9.71 16.07 9.21
N LEU A 492 8.59 15.34 9.14
CA LEU A 492 8.35 14.15 9.96
C LEU A 492 8.09 12.94 9.05
N PRO A 493 8.99 11.94 8.99
CA PRO A 493 8.76 10.72 8.23
C PRO A 493 7.57 9.94 8.82
N ILE A 494 6.68 9.50 7.94
CA ILE A 494 5.45 8.78 8.29
C ILE A 494 5.33 7.50 7.46
N VAL A 495 4.93 6.42 8.12
CA VAL A 495 4.56 5.14 7.51
C VAL A 495 3.25 4.64 8.12
N GLY A 496 2.46 3.87 7.40
CA GLY A 496 1.20 3.42 7.95
C GLY A 496 0.26 2.74 6.98
N LYS A 497 -0.90 2.38 7.51
CA LYS A 497 -1.96 1.69 6.77
C LYS A 497 -3.30 2.35 7.01
N VAL A 498 -3.98 2.67 5.91
CA VAL A 498 -5.42 2.97 5.89
C VAL A 498 -6.13 1.66 5.63
N PHE A 499 -7.04 1.28 6.52
CA PHE A 499 -7.87 0.09 6.43
C PHE A 499 -9.20 0.46 5.78
N GLY A 500 -9.51 -0.18 4.67
CA GLY A 500 -10.79 -0.04 3.99
C GLY A 500 -11.96 -0.74 4.68
N ASP A 501 -11.69 -1.63 5.63
CA ASP A 501 -12.69 -2.34 6.44
C ASP A 501 -12.55 -2.00 7.92
N THR A 502 -13.57 -1.32 8.46
CA THR A 502 -13.67 -0.96 9.88
C THR A 502 -13.54 -2.15 10.83
N ALA A 503 -13.97 -3.35 10.43
CA ALA A 503 -13.84 -4.54 11.28
C ALA A 503 -12.38 -4.97 11.43
N ASN A 504 -11.62 -4.95 10.33
CA ASN A 504 -10.19 -5.26 10.33
C ASN A 504 -9.41 -4.24 11.16
N PHE A 505 -9.71 -2.95 10.99
CA PHE A 505 -9.13 -1.89 11.83
C PHE A 505 -9.38 -2.17 13.32
N LYS A 506 -10.63 -2.45 13.71
CA LYS A 506 -10.96 -2.76 15.12
C LYS A 506 -10.23 -3.99 15.65
N GLU A 507 -10.07 -5.02 14.82
CA GLU A 507 -9.36 -6.25 15.19
C GLU A 507 -7.86 -6.01 15.40
N VAL A 508 -7.21 -5.30 14.47
CA VAL A 508 -5.81 -4.85 14.60
C VAL A 508 -5.63 -4.07 15.90
N ILE A 509 -6.48 -3.06 16.13
CA ILE A 509 -6.41 -2.27 17.36
C ILE A 509 -6.62 -3.14 18.61
N ARG A 510 -7.58 -4.07 18.62
CA ARG A 510 -7.78 -4.99 19.75
C ARG A 510 -6.54 -5.84 20.05
N ASN A 511 -5.93 -6.43 19.01
CA ASN A 511 -4.75 -7.28 19.18
C ASN A 511 -3.54 -6.49 19.68
N LEU A 512 -3.37 -5.24 19.23
CA LEU A 512 -2.35 -4.35 19.78
C LEU A 512 -2.59 -4.14 21.28
N ASN A 513 -3.83 -3.95 21.71
CA ASN A 513 -4.16 -3.73 23.12
C ASN A 513 -3.84 -4.90 24.02
N GLU A 514 -4.14 -6.11 23.56
CA GLU A 514 -3.93 -7.33 24.33
C GLU A 514 -2.43 -7.62 24.52
N ARG A 515 -1.60 -7.29 23.53
CA ARG A 515 -0.16 -7.58 23.55
C ARG A 515 0.66 -6.55 24.29
N LEU A 516 0.16 -5.31 24.39
CA LEU A 516 0.99 -4.18 24.78
C LEU A 516 0.73 -3.67 26.20
N THR A 517 -0.03 -4.42 27.04
CA THR A 517 -0.36 -4.25 28.48
C THR A 517 -0.81 -2.86 29.00
N PHE A 518 -0.56 -1.77 28.28
CA PHE A 518 -0.83 -0.38 28.65
C PHE A 518 -2.03 0.22 27.91
N ILE A 519 -2.68 -0.53 27.01
CA ILE A 519 -3.74 0.02 26.15
C ILE A 519 -5.13 -0.32 26.68
N GLN A 520 -5.53 0.32 27.79
CA GLN A 520 -6.91 0.23 28.27
C GLN A 520 -7.76 1.43 27.84
N ASP A 521 -8.77 1.08 27.01
CA ASP A 521 -10.05 1.76 26.75
C ASP A 521 -10.15 2.75 25.56
N PHE A 522 -10.64 2.23 24.41
CA PHE A 522 -10.75 2.90 23.09
C PHE A 522 -12.05 3.64 22.84
N THR A 523 -12.94 3.70 23.82
CA THR A 523 -14.30 4.13 23.48
C THR A 523 -14.37 5.63 23.19
N HIS A 524 -13.63 6.52 23.87
CA HIS A 524 -13.69 7.97 23.56
C HIS A 524 -12.44 8.82 23.91
N LYS A 525 -11.24 8.24 24.08
CA LYS A 525 -10.02 9.02 24.40
C LYS A 525 -8.88 8.76 23.43
N LYS A 526 -8.24 9.85 22.97
CA LYS A 526 -6.92 9.82 22.30
C LYS A 526 -5.86 9.56 23.37
N GLN A 527 -4.99 8.59 23.15
CA GLN A 527 -3.86 8.25 24.02
C GLN A 527 -2.63 7.96 23.16
N SER A 528 -1.44 8.24 23.69
CA SER A 528 -0.14 7.89 23.14
C SER A 528 0.35 6.58 23.77
N ILE A 529 0.93 5.69 22.97
CA ILE A 529 1.76 4.60 23.46
C ILE A 529 3.13 4.81 22.85
N ASP A 530 4.16 4.76 23.69
CA ASP A 530 5.54 4.94 23.30
C ASP A 530 6.20 3.55 23.22
N PHE A 531 6.41 3.07 21.99
CA PHE A 531 6.96 1.73 21.73
C PHE A 531 8.46 1.80 21.48
N HIS A 532 9.23 2.30 22.45
CA HIS A 532 10.68 2.19 22.38
C HIS A 532 11.09 0.70 22.34
N ASN A 533 11.85 0.32 21.31
CA ASN A 533 12.52 -0.98 21.12
C ASN A 533 11.66 -2.24 20.87
N GLU A 534 10.33 -2.14 20.90
CA GLU A 534 9.43 -3.29 20.65
C GLU A 534 8.77 -3.27 19.26
N THR A 535 8.78 -2.11 18.59
CA THR A 535 8.25 -1.97 17.23
C THR A 535 9.38 -2.00 16.21
N LYS A 536 9.33 -2.95 15.27
CA LYS A 536 10.28 -3.02 14.15
C LYS A 536 9.57 -2.69 12.86
N LEU A 537 10.18 -1.84 12.04
CA LEU A 537 9.71 -1.58 10.69
C LEU A 537 10.65 -2.25 9.69
N PHE A 538 10.10 -3.13 8.87
CA PHE A 538 10.75 -3.68 7.70
C PHE A 538 10.18 -3.02 6.45
N ILE A 539 11.04 -2.48 5.60
CA ILE A 539 10.65 -1.89 4.32
C ILE A 539 11.48 -2.52 3.22
N ARG A 540 10.81 -3.00 2.17
CA ARG A 540 11.47 -3.58 0.99
C ARG A 540 11.00 -2.86 -0.27
N GLU A 541 11.96 -2.29 -0.98
CA GLU A 541 11.70 -1.71 -2.29
C GLU A 541 11.55 -2.83 -3.34
N GLU A 542 10.49 -2.78 -4.15
CA GLU A 542 10.29 -3.67 -5.31
C GLU A 542 10.22 -2.84 -6.60
N LYS A 543 10.28 -3.47 -7.78
CA LYS A 543 10.34 -2.78 -9.09
C LYS A 543 9.30 -1.66 -9.26
N ASP A 544 8.03 -1.87 -8.92
CA ASP A 544 6.92 -0.92 -9.15
C ASP A 544 6.18 -0.46 -7.88
N ARG A 545 6.65 -0.84 -6.69
CA ARG A 545 5.97 -0.62 -5.40
C ARG A 545 6.93 -0.78 -4.21
N VAL A 546 6.43 -0.54 -3.01
CA VAL A 546 7.17 -0.72 -1.74
C VAL A 546 6.33 -1.60 -0.82
N TYR A 547 6.95 -2.66 -0.31
CA TYR A 547 6.42 -3.48 0.77
C TYR A 547 6.81 -2.86 2.12
N PHE A 548 5.90 -2.92 3.08
CA PHE A 548 6.24 -2.62 4.46
C PHE A 548 5.60 -3.65 5.41
N GLU A 549 6.26 -3.84 6.54
CA GLU A 549 5.83 -4.66 7.66
C GLU A 549 6.19 -3.92 8.95
N ILE A 550 5.18 -3.64 9.78
CA ILE A 550 5.37 -3.14 11.14
C ILE A 550 5.10 -4.29 12.09
N ASP A 551 6.12 -4.72 12.80
CA ASP A 551 6.04 -5.76 13.81
C ASP A 551 5.90 -5.13 15.20
N PHE A 552 4.74 -5.34 15.83
CA PHE A 552 4.44 -4.95 17.20
C PHE A 552 4.63 -6.16 18.12
N ASN A 553 5.89 -6.44 18.48
CA ASN A 553 6.23 -7.53 19.39
C ASN A 553 5.55 -8.88 19.01
N GLY A 554 5.74 -9.29 17.75
CA GLY A 554 5.21 -10.52 17.17
C GLY A 554 3.83 -10.38 16.50
N TYR A 555 3.21 -9.20 16.51
CA TYR A 555 1.99 -8.93 15.73
C TYR A 555 2.30 -8.01 14.55
N LYS A 556 2.18 -8.57 13.33
CA LYS A 556 2.61 -7.90 12.10
C LYS A 556 1.46 -7.20 11.39
N VAL A 557 1.65 -5.93 11.07
CA VAL A 557 0.80 -5.17 10.15
C VAL A 557 1.57 -4.95 8.85
N THR A 558 1.06 -5.50 7.75
CA THR A 558 1.75 -5.49 6.46
C THR A 558 0.93 -4.81 5.36
N GLY A 559 1.60 -4.43 4.28
CA GLY A 559 0.96 -4.00 3.05
C GLY A 559 1.93 -3.53 1.96
N TYR A 560 1.36 -3.14 0.83
CA TYR A 560 2.08 -2.62 -0.33
C TYR A 560 1.57 -1.24 -0.71
N THR A 561 2.47 -0.35 -1.13
CA THR A 561 2.06 0.84 -1.87
C THR A 561 1.42 0.45 -3.22
N ASN A 562 0.68 1.37 -3.82
CA ASN A 562 0.04 1.15 -5.12
C ASN A 562 1.08 0.75 -6.18
N GLY A 563 0.70 -0.07 -7.16
CA GLY A 563 1.58 -0.35 -8.30
C GLY A 563 1.73 0.89 -9.20
N ASN A 564 2.90 1.06 -9.82
CA ASN A 564 3.35 2.28 -10.54
C ASN A 564 3.63 3.47 -9.60
N TYR A 565 3.95 3.18 -8.34
CA TYR A 565 4.38 4.16 -7.37
C TYR A 565 5.74 4.73 -7.78
N GLU A 566 5.84 6.05 -7.99
CA GLU A 566 7.10 6.74 -8.34
C GLU A 566 8.14 6.72 -7.20
N LYS A 567 7.82 6.09 -6.07
CA LYS A 567 8.69 5.93 -4.89
C LYS A 567 9.21 7.23 -4.27
N LYS A 568 8.80 8.40 -4.76
CA LYS A 568 9.15 9.71 -4.20
C LYS A 568 8.89 9.78 -2.69
N GLY A 569 7.71 9.35 -2.26
CA GLY A 569 7.38 9.31 -0.83
C GLY A 569 8.31 8.40 -0.02
N PHE A 570 8.63 7.21 -0.53
CA PHE A 570 9.57 6.29 0.09
C PHE A 570 10.98 6.89 0.16
N HIS A 571 11.50 7.45 -0.93
CA HIS A 571 12.82 8.08 -0.92
C HIS A 571 12.89 9.26 0.05
N GLU A 572 11.85 10.10 0.11
CA GLU A 572 11.78 11.19 1.09
C GLU A 572 11.64 10.67 2.53
N PHE A 573 10.87 9.59 2.74
CA PHE A 573 10.81 8.89 4.03
C PHE A 573 12.20 8.42 4.45
N VAL A 574 12.94 7.73 3.57
CA VAL A 574 14.30 7.24 3.85
C VAL A 574 15.23 8.39 4.19
N LYS A 575 15.23 9.47 3.40
CA LYS A 575 16.06 10.65 3.67
C LYS A 575 15.73 11.29 5.03
N ALA A 576 14.45 11.47 5.32
CA ALA A 576 14.01 12.05 6.58
C ALA A 576 14.27 11.11 7.77
N TYR A 577 14.05 9.81 7.62
CA TYR A 577 14.38 8.82 8.64
C TYR A 577 15.89 8.76 8.90
N ASN A 578 16.74 8.76 7.87
CA ASN A 578 18.19 8.80 8.05
C ASN A 578 18.66 10.10 8.72
N ARG A 579 17.92 11.20 8.54
CA ARG A 579 18.20 12.46 9.23
C ARG A 579 17.77 12.38 10.70
N PHE A 580 16.54 11.97 10.98
CA PHE A 580 15.93 12.16 12.31
C PHE A 580 15.91 10.91 13.18
N ASN A 581 16.18 9.73 12.60
CA ASN A 581 16.17 8.42 13.24
C ASN A 581 14.90 8.09 14.04
N VAL A 582 13.80 8.70 13.61
CA VAL A 582 12.45 8.57 14.14
C VAL A 582 11.50 8.46 12.97
N PHE A 583 10.37 7.81 13.16
CA PHE A 583 9.25 7.90 12.25
C PHE A 583 7.92 7.75 13.00
N GLN A 584 6.85 8.15 12.34
CA GLN A 584 5.51 8.00 12.88
C GLN A 584 4.77 6.86 12.19
N VAL A 585 4.14 5.99 12.98
CA VAL A 585 3.18 5.03 12.48
C VAL A 585 1.78 5.64 12.52
N SER A 586 1.01 5.49 11.43
CA SER A 586 -0.42 5.85 11.38
C SER A 586 -1.27 4.67 10.91
N LEU A 587 -2.25 4.30 11.73
CA LEU A 587 -3.27 3.29 11.44
C LEU A 587 -4.63 3.97 11.37
N CYS A 588 -5.30 3.93 10.21
CA CYS A 588 -6.52 4.70 9.98
C CYS A 588 -7.67 3.82 9.46
N ASP A 589 -8.88 3.98 9.97
CA ASP A 589 -10.09 3.45 9.33
C ASP A 589 -10.62 4.40 8.27
N LEU A 590 -10.65 3.94 7.04
CA LEU A 590 -11.15 4.67 5.88
C LEU A 590 -12.55 5.24 6.08
N LYS A 591 -13.46 4.44 6.67
CA LYS A 591 -14.88 4.77 6.77
C LYS A 591 -15.18 5.73 7.91
N THR A 592 -14.65 5.43 9.10
CA THR A 592 -14.91 6.25 10.29
C THR A 592 -13.95 7.42 10.44
N LYS A 593 -12.86 7.44 9.67
CA LYS A 593 -11.75 8.40 9.81
C LYS A 593 -11.10 8.37 11.20
N LYS A 594 -11.31 7.29 11.96
CA LYS A 594 -10.60 7.06 13.20
C LYS A 594 -9.15 6.76 12.87
N GLU A 595 -8.24 7.41 13.58
CA GLU A 595 -6.80 7.26 13.41
C GLU A 595 -6.18 6.94 14.78
N VAL A 596 -5.26 5.99 14.78
CA VAL A 596 -4.32 5.73 15.87
C VAL A 596 -2.93 5.98 15.32
N PHE A 597 -2.15 6.80 16.01
CA PHE A 597 -0.78 7.10 15.62
C PHE A 597 0.13 7.13 16.83
N PHE A 598 1.39 6.83 16.62
CA PHE A 598 2.44 6.89 17.63
C PHE A 598 3.80 7.05 16.95
N THR A 599 4.75 7.55 17.72
CA THR A 599 6.12 7.81 17.28
C THR A 599 7.00 6.62 17.65
N VAL A 600 7.92 6.24 16.77
CA VAL A 600 8.86 5.15 16.97
C VAL A 600 10.27 5.67 16.71
N ASN A 601 11.17 5.50 17.68
CA ASN A 601 12.59 5.87 17.58
C ASN A 601 13.43 4.60 17.43
N ASN A 602 14.42 4.63 16.53
CA ASN A 602 15.28 3.48 16.19
C ASN A 602 14.48 2.24 15.71
N ASN A 603 15.13 1.25 15.07
CA ASN A 603 14.55 -0.04 14.65
C ASN A 603 13.83 -0.10 13.29
N VAL A 604 14.43 0.50 12.24
CA VAL A 604 14.03 0.26 10.85
C VAL A 604 15.08 -0.59 10.12
N LYS A 605 14.64 -1.67 9.47
CA LYS A 605 15.44 -2.42 8.48
C LYS A 605 14.93 -2.08 7.08
N ILE A 606 15.81 -1.57 6.22
CA ILE A 606 15.48 -1.19 4.84
C ILE A 606 16.27 -2.08 3.89
N GLU A 607 15.57 -2.77 3.00
CA GLU A 607 16.16 -3.55 1.90
C GLU A 607 15.86 -2.86 0.58
N TYR A 608 16.91 -2.62 -0.20
CA TYR A 608 16.82 -2.08 -1.54
C TYR A 608 16.83 -3.22 -2.54
N TYR A 609 16.17 -3.00 -3.68
CA TYR A 609 16.32 -3.88 -4.82
C TYR A 609 17.71 -3.68 -5.42
N ASP A 610 18.65 -4.58 -5.15
CA ASP A 610 19.95 -4.60 -5.82
C ASP A 610 19.72 -4.93 -7.29
N LEU A 611 19.81 -3.90 -8.14
CA LEU A 611 20.29 -4.12 -9.51
C LEU A 611 21.72 -4.61 -9.34
N LEU A 612 21.92 -5.92 -9.49
CA LEU A 612 23.23 -6.49 -9.78
C LEU A 612 23.94 -5.56 -10.76
N LEU A 613 24.94 -4.86 -10.24
CA LEU A 613 25.97 -4.20 -11.01
C LEU A 613 26.57 -5.30 -11.90
N VAL A 614 26.17 -5.32 -13.16
CA VAL A 614 27.01 -5.89 -14.21
C VAL A 614 28.22 -4.97 -14.28
N SER A 615 29.27 -5.34 -13.58
CA SER A 615 30.63 -4.93 -13.93
C SER A 615 30.95 -5.56 -15.29
N ASP A 616 31.09 -4.72 -16.30
CA ASP A 616 32.39 -4.43 -16.92
C ASP A 616 32.36 -3.05 -17.61
#